data_AF-A0A4P6XHP2-F1
#
_entry.id   AF-A0A4P6XHP2-F1
#
_cell.length_a   1.000
_cell.length_b   1.000
_cell.length_c   1.000
_cell.angle_alpha   90.00
_cell.angle_beta   90.00
_cell.angle_gamma   90.00
#
_symmetry.space_group_name_H-M   'P 1'
#
loop_
_entity.id
_entity.type
_entity.pdbx_description
1 polymer ?
#
loop_
_entity_poly.entity_id
_entity_poly.type
_entity_poly.pdbx_seq_one_letter_code
_entity_poly.pdbx_strand_id
1 'polypeptide(L)'
;MACGRTFTVDEKIRTQDWPDVLLERWSDEKRQAPGWVQKPLACDFIAYAYAPAATCVLLPVPALQRAWRQHGRQWIGLYGQRRAQNRGYTTISVPVPRGVLMQAIVEAMFVS
;
A
#
# COMPACT_ATOMS: atom_id res chain seq x y z
N MET A 1 18.56 -16.40 -27.20
CA MET A 1 17.15 -16.13 -26.85
C MET A 1 17.09 -15.88 -25.35
N ALA A 2 16.60 -14.73 -24.90
CA ALA A 2 16.35 -14.50 -23.48
C ALA A 2 14.89 -14.82 -23.20
N CYS A 3 14.62 -15.78 -22.32
CA CYS A 3 13.28 -16.20 -21.89
C CYS A 3 12.83 -15.48 -20.59
N GLY A 4 13.27 -14.24 -20.37
CA GLY A 4 12.94 -13.46 -19.18
C GLY A 4 11.77 -12.50 -19.39
N ARG A 5 10.92 -12.33 -18.38
CA ARG A 5 9.90 -11.26 -18.29
C ARG A 5 10.43 -10.14 -17.40
N THR A 6 10.27 -8.89 -17.84
CA THR A 6 10.57 -7.71 -17.03
C THR A 6 9.39 -7.39 -16.11
N PHE A 7 9.68 -7.12 -14.85
CA PHE A 7 8.74 -6.54 -13.89
C PHE A 7 9.30 -5.22 -13.36
N THR A 8 8.39 -4.30 -13.08
CA THR A 8 8.68 -2.95 -12.57
C THR A 8 8.28 -2.86 -11.11
N VAL A 9 9.11 -2.22 -10.29
CA VAL A 9 8.95 -2.17 -8.83
C VAL A 9 9.11 -0.73 -8.35
N ASP A 10 8.14 -0.24 -7.59
CA ASP A 10 8.24 1.03 -6.85
C ASP A 10 8.68 0.74 -5.40
N GLU A 11 9.49 1.61 -4.82
CA GLU A 11 10.03 1.42 -3.47
C GLU A 11 9.35 2.32 -2.44
N LYS A 12 9.07 1.77 -1.27
CA LYS A 12 8.61 2.50 -0.09
C LYS A 12 9.40 2.00 1.11
N ILE A 13 9.93 2.93 1.91
CA ILE A 13 10.75 2.60 3.08
C ILE A 13 10.18 3.22 4.35
N ARG A 14 10.10 2.41 5.41
CA ARG A 14 9.83 2.83 6.78
C ARG A 14 11.14 2.81 7.57
N THR A 15 11.43 3.91 8.25
CA THR A 15 12.62 4.06 9.11
C THR A 15 12.40 3.55 10.54
N GLN A 16 11.23 2.98 10.80
CA GLN A 16 10.78 2.46 12.09
C GLN A 16 10.12 1.10 11.82
N ASP A 17 10.29 0.13 12.73
CA ASP A 17 9.73 -1.21 12.61
C ASP A 17 8.28 -1.25 13.11
N TRP A 18 7.36 -0.83 12.26
CA TRP A 18 5.92 -0.88 12.54
C TRP A 18 5.33 -2.23 12.14
N PRO A 19 4.33 -2.75 12.88
CA PRO A 19 3.69 -4.02 12.55
C PRO A 19 2.69 -3.93 11.38
N ASP A 20 2.49 -2.73 10.82
CA ASP A 20 1.53 -2.40 9.77
C ASP A 20 2.19 -1.91 8.47
N VAL A 21 1.45 -2.05 7.36
CA VAL A 21 1.73 -1.30 6.13
C VAL A 21 0.84 -0.07 6.11
N LEU A 22 1.46 1.09 5.92
CA LEU A 22 0.78 2.38 5.92
C LEU A 22 0.20 2.70 4.53
N LEU A 23 -1.03 2.22 4.26
CA LEU A 23 -1.70 2.35 2.95
C LEU A 23 -2.14 3.79 2.69
N GLU A 24 -1.51 4.48 1.73
CA GLU A 24 -1.84 5.87 1.40
C GLU A 24 -3.15 5.97 0.62
N ARG A 25 -4.19 6.48 1.29
CA ARG A 25 -5.49 6.79 0.68
C ARG A 25 -5.43 8.11 -0.08
N TRP A 26 -4.88 9.16 0.51
CA TRP A 26 -4.80 10.48 -0.12
C TRP A 26 -3.36 10.96 -0.13
N SER A 27 -2.84 11.30 -1.30
CA SER A 27 -1.56 12.01 -1.39
C SER A 27 -1.72 13.48 -0.99
N ASP A 28 -2.91 14.06 -1.24
CA ASP A 28 -3.35 15.38 -0.77
C ASP A 28 -4.84 15.33 -0.35
N GLU A 29 -5.11 15.41 0.95
CA GLU A 29 -6.44 15.41 1.55
C GLU A 29 -7.32 16.54 1.01
N LYS A 30 -6.78 17.76 0.90
CA LYS A 30 -7.57 18.94 0.53
C LYS A 30 -7.99 18.90 -0.93
N ARG A 31 -7.08 18.44 -1.80
CA ARG A 31 -7.34 18.29 -3.25
C ARG A 31 -8.01 16.96 -3.60
N GLN A 32 -8.25 16.09 -2.61
CA GLN A 32 -8.72 14.72 -2.80
C GLN A 32 -7.89 13.95 -3.84
N ALA A 33 -6.57 14.20 -3.85
CA ALA A 33 -5.67 13.53 -4.78
C ALA A 33 -5.44 12.09 -4.32
N PRO A 34 -5.73 11.08 -5.14
CA PRO A 34 -5.67 9.69 -4.71
C PRO A 34 -4.24 9.28 -4.40
N GLY A 35 -4.09 8.58 -3.29
CA GLY A 35 -2.83 7.97 -2.88
C GLY A 35 -2.53 6.68 -3.61
N TRP A 36 -1.31 6.15 -3.41
CA TRP A 36 -0.81 5.00 -4.16
C TRP A 36 -1.66 3.72 -4.03
N VAL A 37 -2.43 3.56 -2.95
CA VAL A 37 -3.26 2.35 -2.78
C VAL A 37 -4.48 2.33 -3.71
N GLN A 38 -4.83 3.45 -4.34
CA GLN A 38 -6.06 3.58 -5.14
C GLN A 38 -5.90 4.32 -6.48
N LYS A 39 -4.73 4.91 -6.76
CA LYS A 39 -4.43 5.48 -8.09
C LYS A 39 -3.77 4.45 -9.01
N PRO A 40 -3.92 4.54 -10.33
CA PRO A 40 -3.12 3.73 -11.25
C PRO A 40 -1.62 3.93 -11.00
N LEU A 41 -0.86 2.84 -10.94
CA LEU A 41 0.60 2.85 -10.78
C LEU A 41 1.27 2.27 -12.03
N ALA A 42 2.44 2.80 -12.37
CA ALA A 42 3.26 2.32 -13.49
C ALA A 42 4.24 1.19 -13.06
N CYS A 43 3.92 0.49 -11.97
CA CYS A 43 4.71 -0.62 -11.45
C CYS A 43 3.85 -1.88 -11.25
N ASP A 44 4.48 -3.04 -11.37
CA ASP A 44 3.84 -4.34 -11.11
C ASP A 44 3.80 -4.65 -9.61
N PHE A 45 4.83 -4.21 -8.88
CA PHE A 45 4.97 -4.43 -7.44
C PHE A 45 5.37 -3.16 -6.70
N ILE A 46 5.07 -3.13 -5.40
CA ILE A 46 5.67 -2.20 -4.44
C ILE A 46 6.57 -3.02 -3.51
N ALA A 47 7.86 -2.67 -3.45
CA ALA A 47 8.77 -3.14 -2.42
C ALA A 47 8.60 -2.26 -1.18
N TYR A 48 7.92 -2.77 -0.16
CA TYR A 48 7.67 -2.05 1.09
C TYR A 48 8.63 -2.52 2.19
N ALA A 49 9.71 -1.76 2.39
CA ALA A 49 10.82 -2.09 3.27
C ALA A 49 10.69 -1.48 4.67
N TYR A 50 11.14 -2.21 5.68
CA TYR A 50 11.32 -1.77 7.05
C TYR A 50 12.82 -1.79 7.37
N ALA A 51 13.47 -0.62 7.28
CA ALA A 51 14.92 -0.51 7.34
C ALA A 51 15.53 -1.11 8.63
N PRO A 52 14.99 -0.83 9.84
CA PRO A 52 15.58 -1.36 11.07
C PRO A 52 15.50 -2.88 11.19
N ALA A 53 14.44 -3.48 10.65
CA ALA A 53 14.23 -4.93 10.69
C ALA A 53 14.90 -5.68 9.53
N ALA A 54 15.46 -4.96 8.55
CA ALA A 54 15.97 -5.53 7.30
C ALA A 54 14.96 -6.46 6.59
N THR A 55 13.67 -6.12 6.68
CA THR A 55 12.60 -6.89 6.03
C THR A 55 11.95 -6.07 4.92
N CYS A 56 11.42 -6.77 3.92
CA CYS A 56 10.68 -6.17 2.81
C CYS A 56 9.48 -7.05 2.47
N VAL A 57 8.34 -6.42 2.29
CA VAL A 57 7.14 -7.07 1.74
C VAL A 57 6.99 -6.64 0.30
N LEU A 58 6.94 -7.62 -0.61
CA LEU A 58 6.69 -7.37 -2.02
C LEU A 58 5.18 -7.44 -2.29
N LEU A 59 4.57 -6.30 -2.60
CA LEU A 59 3.12 -6.17 -2.76
C LEU A 59 2.74 -6.14 -4.25
N PRO A 60 2.01 -7.15 -4.78
CA PRO A 60 1.50 -7.10 -6.15
C PRO A 60 0.42 -6.03 -6.29
N VAL A 61 0.66 -5.04 -7.14
CA VAL A 61 -0.20 -3.84 -7.25
C VAL A 61 -1.66 -4.19 -7.56
N PRO A 62 -2.00 -5.03 -8.57
CA PRO A 62 -3.40 -5.30 -8.90
C PRO A 62 -4.19 -5.95 -7.75
N ALA A 63 -3.59 -6.91 -7.05
CA ALA A 63 -4.23 -7.61 -5.93
C ALA A 63 -4.34 -6.69 -4.71
N LEU A 64 -3.31 -5.89 -4.41
CA LEU A 64 -3.33 -4.87 -3.35
C LEU A 64 -4.46 -3.86 -3.55
N GLN A 65 -4.60 -3.32 -4.77
CA GLN A 65 -5.65 -2.33 -5.07
C GLN A 65 -7.05 -2.97 -5.08
N ARG A 66 -7.17 -4.25 -5.42
CA ARG A 66 -8.44 -4.98 -5.27
C ARG A 66 -8.78 -5.23 -3.79
N ALA A 67 -7.82 -5.63 -2.97
CA ALA A 67 -8.00 -5.79 -1.53
C ALA A 67 -8.43 -4.45 -0.89
N TRP A 68 -7.83 -3.33 -1.30
CA TRP A 68 -8.27 -2.00 -0.87
C TRP A 68 -9.71 -1.68 -1.27
N ARG A 69 -10.13 -2.01 -2.50
CA ARG A 69 -11.53 -1.81 -2.91
C ARG A 69 -12.52 -2.64 -2.11
N GLN A 70 -12.13 -3.86 -1.71
CA GLN A 70 -12.98 -4.78 -0.94
C GLN A 70 -13.06 -4.40 0.55
N HIS A 71 -11.95 -3.98 1.16
CA HIS A 71 -11.86 -3.83 2.62
C HIS A 71 -11.53 -2.42 3.10
N GLY A 72 -11.13 -1.50 2.22
CA GLY A 72 -10.60 -0.18 2.59
C GLY A 72 -11.54 0.66 3.46
N ARG A 73 -12.85 0.61 3.20
CA ARG A 73 -13.85 1.28 4.03
C ARG A 73 -13.89 0.72 5.46
N GLN A 74 -13.82 -0.60 5.60
CA GLN A 74 -13.79 -1.27 6.91
C GLN A 74 -12.48 -0.94 7.65
N TRP A 75 -11.33 -1.00 6.96
CA TRP A 75 -10.03 -0.71 7.55
C TRP A 75 -9.91 0.74 8.05
N ILE A 76 -10.51 1.71 7.34
CA ILE A 76 -10.61 3.10 7.83
C ILE A 76 -11.33 3.16 9.18
N GLY A 77 -12.40 2.38 9.36
CA GLY A 77 -13.15 2.34 10.62
C GLY A 77 -12.40 1.61 11.74
N LEU A 78 -11.75 0.49 11.44
CA LEU A 78 -11.08 -0.35 12.43
C LEU A 78 -9.71 0.17 12.88
N TYR A 79 -8.89 0.64 11.93
CA TYR A 79 -7.50 1.02 12.18
C TYR A 79 -7.29 2.54 12.17
N GLY A 80 -8.33 3.29 11.83
CA GLY A 80 -8.30 4.74 11.77
C GLY A 80 -7.46 5.28 10.62
N GLN A 81 -7.09 6.55 10.74
CA GLN A 81 -6.28 7.26 9.75
C GLN A 81 -5.07 7.92 10.42
N ARG A 82 -3.98 8.03 9.67
CA ARG A 82 -2.77 8.75 10.03
C ARG A 82 -2.56 9.87 9.02
N ARG A 83 -2.47 11.10 9.53
CA ARG A 83 -2.21 12.30 8.75
C ARG A 83 -0.74 12.67 8.86
N ALA A 84 -0.09 12.91 7.74
CA ALA A 84 1.25 13.47 7.67
C ALA A 84 1.16 14.87 7.04
N GLN A 85 1.60 15.89 7.78
CA GLN A 85 1.67 17.25 7.28
C GLN A 85 2.96 17.43 6.48
N ASN A 86 2.81 17.74 5.19
CA ASN A 86 3.91 18.09 4.30
C ASN A 86 3.85 19.60 3.99
N ARG A 87 4.88 20.13 3.31
CA ARG A 87 4.90 21.54 2.89
C ARG A 87 3.79 21.82 1.87
N GLY A 88 2.65 22.31 2.35
CA GLY A 88 1.51 22.75 1.53
C GLY A 88 0.46 21.68 1.21
N TYR A 89 0.59 20.46 1.73
CA TYR A 89 -0.41 19.39 1.56
C TYR A 89 -0.40 18.42 2.74
N THR A 90 -1.45 17.61 2.86
CA THR A 90 -1.56 16.60 3.92
C THR A 90 -1.84 15.25 3.28
N THR A 91 -1.00 14.27 3.59
CA THR A 91 -1.19 12.89 3.15
C THR A 91 -2.01 12.15 4.21
N ILE A 92 -2.94 11.30 3.79
CA ILE A 92 -3.68 10.40 4.69
C ILE A 92 -3.40 8.96 4.33
N SER A 93 -3.04 8.18 5.35
CA SER A 93 -2.87 6.75 5.23
C SER A 93 -3.66 5.97 6.28
N VAL A 94 -3.86 4.69 6.03
CA VAL A 94 -4.51 3.74 6.94
C VAL A 94 -3.48 2.68 7.34
N PRO A 95 -3.16 2.51 8.63
CA PRO A 95 -2.18 1.52 9.09
C PRO A 95 -2.84 0.13 9.15
N VAL A 96 -2.65 -0.69 8.12
CA VAL A 96 -3.23 -2.04 8.08
C VAL A 96 -2.22 -3.07 8.60
N PRO A 97 -2.54 -3.87 9.62
CA PRO A 97 -1.64 -4.90 10.12
C PRO A 97 -1.16 -5.84 9.01
N ARG A 98 0.15 -6.16 8.98
CA ARG A 98 0.77 -6.94 7.90
C ARG A 98 0.02 -8.25 7.62
N GLY A 99 -0.30 -9.04 8.65
CA GLY A 99 -1.02 -10.31 8.47
C GLY A 99 -2.40 -10.14 7.84
N VAL A 100 -3.14 -9.10 8.25
CA VAL A 100 -4.47 -8.78 7.68
C VAL A 100 -4.33 -8.39 6.20
N LEU A 101 -3.36 -7.54 5.89
CA LEU A 101 -3.14 -7.09 4.51
C LEU A 101 -2.74 -8.27 3.61
N MET A 102 -1.81 -9.11 4.05
CA MET A 102 -1.35 -10.25 3.23
C MET A 102 -2.48 -11.24 2.96
N GLN A 103 -3.29 -11.54 3.96
CA GLN A 103 -4.46 -12.39 3.80
C GLN A 103 -5.45 -11.80 2.79
N ALA A 104 -5.76 -10.51 2.90
CA ALA A 104 -6.67 -9.83 1.98
C ALA A 104 -6.12 -9.76 0.54
N ILE A 105 -4.80 -9.64 0.36
CA ILE A 105 -4.16 -9.71 -0.96
C ILE A 105 -4.35 -11.10 -1.57
N VAL A 106 -4.14 -12.18 -0.81
CA VAL A 106 -4.37 -13.55 -1.27
C VAL A 106 -5.83 -13.75 -1.67
N GLU A 107 -6.78 -13.32 -0.84
CA GLU A 107 -8.22 -13.38 -1.15
C GLU A 107 -8.57 -12.59 -2.42
N ALA A 108 -7.96 -11.41 -2.58
CA ALA A 108 -8.12 -10.57 -3.76
C ALA A 108 -7.52 -11.16 -5.04
N MET A 109 -6.80 -12.29 -4.99
CA MET A 109 -6.36 -13.01 -6.19
C MET A 109 -7.41 -13.98 -6.73
N PHE A 110 -8.41 -14.37 -5.94
CA PHE A 110 -9.52 -15.22 -6.39
C PHE A 110 -10.56 -14.35 -7.12
N VAL A 111 -10.72 -14.55 -8.43
CA VAL A 111 -11.74 -13.86 -9.25
C VAL A 111 -12.83 -14.87 -9.59
N SER A 112 -14.08 -14.53 -9.28
CA SER A 112 -15.29 -15.28 -9.63
C SER A 112 -16.15 -14.46 -10.56
#